data_AF-A0A096LMJ3-F1
#
_entry.id   AF-A0A096LMJ3-F1
#
_cell.length_a   1.000
_cell.length_b   1.000
_cell.length_c   1.000
_cell.angle_alpha   90.00
_cell.angle_beta   90.00
_cell.angle_gamma   90.00
#
_symmetry.space_group_name_H-M   'P 1'
#
loop_
_entity.id
_entity.type
_entity.pdbx_description
1 polymer ?
#
loop_
_entity_poly.entity_id
_entity_poly.type
_entity_poly.pdbx_seq_one_letter_code
_entity_poly.pdbx_strand_id
1 'polypeptide(L)'
;MSGKKNRGSARAVPRAYGRLTRHERDTVQRMLERGASCREIARELGRSPSTVSAEVASHRFVTAPKPRRGERVDASADLSAACPRLAAWPRCCNGCGRYRAIGCKRRPHVFYEARAAQLCADSVLVSSRRGI
;
A
#
# COMPACT_ATOMS: atom_id res chain seq x y z
N MET A 1 35.37 13.52 -9.26
CA MET A 1 34.36 13.54 -10.35
C MET A 1 33.36 12.42 -10.12
N SER A 2 32.12 12.73 -9.74
CA SER A 2 31.03 11.72 -9.73
C SER A 2 29.75 12.41 -10.18
N GLY A 3 29.50 12.31 -11.49
CA GLY A 3 28.37 12.94 -12.16
C GLY A 3 27.04 12.35 -11.72
N LYS A 4 26.21 13.16 -11.07
CA LYS A 4 24.79 12.85 -10.85
C LYS A 4 24.09 12.85 -12.21
N LYS A 5 23.86 11.65 -12.78
CA LYS A 5 23.09 11.47 -14.02
C LYS A 5 21.66 11.97 -13.79
N ASN A 6 21.35 13.12 -14.38
CA ASN A 6 20.03 13.73 -14.37
C ASN A 6 19.14 12.93 -15.32
N ARG A 7 18.33 11.99 -14.80
CA ARG A 7 17.36 11.26 -15.63
C ARG A 7 16.18 12.19 -15.88
N GLY A 8 16.06 12.61 -17.14
CA GLY A 8 15.08 13.58 -17.62
C GLY A 8 13.66 13.32 -17.11
N SER A 9 12.98 14.43 -16.79
CA SER A 9 11.57 14.45 -16.42
C SER A 9 10.72 13.84 -17.53
N ALA A 10 10.37 12.56 -17.38
CA ALA A 10 9.34 11.94 -18.19
C ALA A 10 8.07 12.80 -18.10
N ARG A 11 7.44 13.09 -19.25
CA ARG A 11 6.19 13.88 -19.36
C ARG A 11 5.24 13.48 -18.23
N ALA A 12 4.91 14.44 -17.37
CA ALA A 12 4.01 14.21 -16.26
C ALA A 12 2.62 13.87 -16.81
N VAL A 13 2.18 12.62 -16.63
CA VAL A 13 0.80 12.20 -16.88
C VAL A 13 -0.12 13.13 -16.08
N PRO A 14 -1.22 13.64 -16.65
CA PRO A 14 -2.18 14.48 -15.93
C PRO A 14 -2.56 13.82 -14.60
N ARG A 15 -2.34 14.52 -13.49
CA ARG A 15 -2.62 13.98 -12.16
C ARG A 15 -4.12 13.94 -11.99
N ALA A 16 -4.68 12.74 -11.95
CA ALA A 16 -6.08 12.58 -11.58
C ALA A 16 -6.24 12.93 -10.09
N TYR A 17 -7.16 13.85 -9.79
CA TYR A 17 -7.58 14.20 -8.44
C TYR A 17 -8.89 13.45 -8.16
N GLY A 18 -8.86 12.56 -7.17
CA GLY A 18 -10.01 11.71 -6.85
C GLY A 18 -9.57 10.44 -6.13
N ARG A 19 -10.53 9.76 -5.51
CA ARG A 19 -10.30 8.47 -4.85
C ARG A 19 -9.72 7.48 -5.86
N LEU A 20 -8.85 6.56 -5.41
CA LEU A 20 -8.44 5.45 -6.26
C LEU A 20 -9.67 4.64 -6.65
N THR A 21 -9.73 4.24 -7.91
CA THR A 21 -10.68 3.28 -8.46
C THR A 21 -10.29 1.87 -8.03
N ARG A 22 -11.22 0.92 -8.21
CA ARG A 22 -10.96 -0.50 -7.98
C ARG A 22 -9.77 -1.01 -8.80
N HIS A 23 -9.71 -0.64 -10.08
CA HIS A 23 -8.61 -1.03 -10.97
C HIS A 23 -7.25 -0.50 -10.49
N GLU A 24 -7.20 0.75 -10.04
CA GLU A 24 -5.97 1.32 -9.49
C GLU A 24 -5.52 0.56 -8.24
N ARG A 25 -6.44 0.19 -7.33
CA ARG A 25 -6.13 -0.64 -6.16
C ARG A 25 -5.58 -2.02 -6.52
N ASP A 26 -6.19 -2.69 -7.50
CA ASP A 26 -5.73 -3.99 -8.01
C ASP A 26 -4.30 -3.88 -8.58
N THR A 27 -4.00 -2.80 -9.28
CA THR A 27 -2.65 -2.52 -9.79
C THR A 27 -1.66 -2.23 -8.66
N VAL A 28 -2.04 -1.47 -7.63
CA VAL A 28 -1.22 -1.29 -6.41
C VAL A 28 -0.86 -2.66 -5.81
N GLN A 29 -1.85 -3.54 -5.60
CA GLN A 29 -1.61 -4.85 -5.00
C GLN A 29 -0.61 -5.68 -5.83
N ARG A 30 -0.84 -5.83 -7.13
CA ARG A 30 0.05 -6.61 -8.01
C ARG A 30 1.48 -6.05 -8.03
N MET A 31 1.63 -4.73 -8.08
CA MET A 31 2.95 -4.10 -8.10
C MET A 31 3.67 -4.22 -6.74
N LEU A 32 2.94 -4.13 -5.63
CA LEU A 32 3.48 -4.40 -4.29
C LEU A 32 3.97 -5.84 -4.15
N GLU A 33 3.22 -6.82 -4.67
CA GLU A 33 3.62 -8.24 -4.69
C GLU A 33 4.91 -8.48 -5.49
N ARG A 34 5.16 -7.65 -6.52
CA ARG A 34 6.40 -7.64 -7.32
C ARG A 34 7.53 -6.83 -6.67
N GLY A 35 7.29 -6.15 -5.55
CA GLY A 35 8.29 -5.36 -4.85
C GLY A 35 8.55 -3.98 -5.45
N ALA A 36 7.60 -3.42 -6.21
CA ALA A 36 7.74 -2.10 -6.79
C ALA A 36 7.87 -0.99 -5.74
N SER A 37 8.60 0.06 -6.11
CA SER A 37 8.71 1.29 -5.31
C SER A 37 7.45 2.15 -5.43
N CYS A 38 7.20 2.99 -4.43
CA CYS A 38 6.08 3.93 -4.43
C CYS A 38 6.04 4.81 -5.69
N ARG A 39 7.21 5.25 -6.18
CA ARG A 39 7.31 6.10 -7.37
C ARG A 39 6.96 5.35 -8.66
N GLU A 40 7.30 4.07 -8.77
CA GLU A 40 6.94 3.26 -9.92
C GLU A 40 5.44 3.04 -9.98
N ILE A 41 4.82 2.68 -8.85
CA ILE A 41 3.36 2.54 -8.76
C ILE A 41 2.67 3.86 -9.08
N ALA A 42 3.14 4.98 -8.51
CA ALA A 42 2.55 6.29 -8.76
C ALA A 42 2.61 6.68 -10.25
N ARG A 43 3.74 6.41 -10.91
CA ARG A 43 3.90 6.66 -12.35
C ARG A 43 2.94 5.81 -13.18
N GLU A 44 2.83 4.52 -12.86
CA GLU A 44 1.92 3.59 -13.54
C GLU A 44 0.46 4.06 -13.44
N LEU A 45 0.05 4.54 -12.28
CA LEU A 45 -1.32 4.99 -12.05
C LEU A 45 -1.60 6.43 -12.51
N GLY A 46 -0.60 7.20 -12.92
CA GLY A 46 -0.77 8.65 -13.13
C GLY A 46 -1.18 9.39 -11.84
N ARG A 47 -0.79 8.88 -10.67
CA ARG A 47 -1.11 9.44 -9.35
C ARG A 47 0.13 9.99 -8.66
N SER A 48 -0.08 10.68 -7.55
CA SER A 48 1.02 11.17 -6.74
C SER A 48 1.59 10.07 -5.82
N PRO A 49 2.91 10.06 -5.55
CA PRO A 49 3.50 9.12 -4.60
C PRO A 49 2.88 9.22 -3.19
N SER A 50 2.48 10.41 -2.76
CA SER A 50 1.81 10.58 -1.46
C SER A 50 0.43 9.93 -1.46
N THR A 51 -0.34 10.01 -2.56
CA THR A 51 -1.62 9.30 -2.70
C THR A 51 -1.44 7.79 -2.56
N VAL A 52 -0.48 7.22 -3.27
CA VAL A 52 -0.20 5.78 -3.21
C VAL A 52 0.29 5.37 -1.82
N SER A 53 1.21 6.14 -1.22
CA SER A 53 1.69 5.88 0.15
C SER A 53 0.58 5.94 1.18
N ALA A 54 -0.31 6.93 1.10
CA ALA A 54 -1.43 7.07 2.02
C ALA A 54 -2.43 5.93 1.86
N GLU A 55 -2.76 5.57 0.61
CA GLU A 55 -3.66 4.44 0.33
C GLU A 55 -3.11 3.14 0.93
N VAL A 56 -1.83 2.84 0.68
CA VAL A 56 -1.20 1.62 1.18
C VAL A 56 -1.04 1.66 2.69
N ALA A 57 -0.72 2.81 3.31
CA ALA A 57 -0.60 2.89 4.77
C ALA A 57 -1.94 2.65 5.47
N SER A 58 -3.03 3.18 4.90
CA SER A 58 -4.37 3.17 5.49
C SER A 58 -5.13 1.86 5.31
N HIS A 59 -4.83 1.06 4.28
CA HIS A 59 -5.61 -0.14 3.95
C HIS A 59 -4.78 -1.41 4.05
N ARG A 60 -4.18 -1.64 5.22
CA ARG A 60 -3.45 -2.87 5.53
C ARG A 60 -4.20 -3.67 6.58
N PHE A 61 -4.11 -4.99 6.47
CA PHE A 61 -4.84 -5.90 7.32
C PHE A 61 -3.90 -6.98 7.87
N VAL A 62 -4.09 -7.31 9.14
CA VAL A 62 -3.40 -8.42 9.78
C VAL A 62 -3.92 -9.73 9.21
N THR A 63 -3.00 -10.61 8.80
CA THR A 63 -3.31 -11.97 8.32
C THR A 63 -2.77 -13.03 9.27
N ALA A 64 -1.78 -12.70 10.09
CA ALA A 64 -1.29 -13.56 11.16
C ALA A 64 -0.84 -12.71 12.36
N PRO A 65 -1.07 -13.16 13.60
CA PRO A 65 -1.63 -14.46 14.00
C PRO A 65 -3.15 -14.58 13.78
N LYS A 66 -3.71 -15.80 13.81
CA LYS A 66 -5.14 -16.07 13.54
C LYS A 66 -6.11 -15.22 14.39
N PRO A 67 -5.90 -14.98 15.69
CA PRO A 67 -6.83 -14.21 16.52
C PRO A 67 -6.98 -12.74 16.09
N ARG A 68 -5.96 -12.18 15.42
CA ARG A 68 -5.96 -10.80 14.93
C ARG A 68 -6.28 -10.70 13.44
N ARG A 69 -6.61 -11.82 12.78
CA ARG A 69 -6.84 -11.84 11.33
C ARG A 69 -8.00 -10.93 10.97
N GLY A 70 -7.81 -10.08 9.97
CA GLY A 70 -8.79 -9.11 9.50
C GLY A 70 -8.74 -7.77 10.24
N GLU A 71 -7.98 -7.65 11.33
CA GLU A 71 -7.75 -6.38 12.00
C GLU A 71 -7.08 -5.40 11.04
N ARG A 72 -7.66 -4.21 10.89
CA ARG A 72 -7.09 -3.13 10.08
C ARG A 72 -5.96 -2.47 10.86
N VAL A 73 -4.80 -2.34 10.22
CA VAL A 73 -3.64 -1.62 10.74
C VAL A 73 -3.67 -0.21 10.15
N ASP A 74 -3.92 0.78 10.99
CA ASP A 74 -3.88 2.18 10.58
C ASP A 74 -2.45 2.68 10.29
N ALA A 75 -2.34 3.90 9.77
CA ALA A 75 -1.05 4.49 9.42
C ALA A 75 -0.22 4.90 10.65
N SER A 76 -0.83 5.08 11.82
CA SER A 76 -0.19 5.46 13.07
C SER A 76 0.38 4.28 13.88
N ALA A 77 -0.08 3.06 13.60
CA ALA A 77 0.36 1.86 14.28
C ALA A 77 1.86 1.62 14.08
N ASP A 78 2.63 1.76 15.16
CA ASP A 78 4.05 1.44 15.15
C ASP A 78 4.26 -0.07 15.23
N LEU A 79 4.71 -0.64 14.11
CA LEU A 79 5.08 -2.05 13.99
C LEU A 79 6.59 -2.20 13.72
N SER A 80 7.38 -1.16 13.95
CA SER A 80 8.83 -1.14 13.71
C SER A 80 9.56 -2.21 14.54
N ALA A 81 9.18 -2.38 15.81
CA ALA A 81 9.71 -3.40 16.71
C ALA A 81 9.46 -4.84 16.18
N ALA A 82 8.35 -5.06 15.48
CA ALA A 82 8.00 -6.36 14.91
C ALA A 82 8.79 -6.65 13.62
N CYS A 83 8.95 -5.67 12.74
CA CYS A 83 9.67 -5.84 11.48
C CYS A 83 10.08 -4.50 10.85
N PRO A 84 11.36 -4.30 10.47
CA PRO A 84 11.80 -3.07 9.80
C PRO A 84 11.09 -2.80 8.46
N ARG A 85 10.58 -3.85 7.78
CA ARG A 85 9.78 -3.69 6.56
C ARG A 85 8.42 -3.03 6.82
N LEU A 86 7.89 -3.13 8.04
CA LEU A 86 6.62 -2.49 8.39
C LEU A 86 6.83 -1.02 8.78
N ALA A 87 8.04 -0.63 9.17
CA ALA A 87 8.41 0.76 9.48
C ALA A 87 8.58 1.63 8.21
N ALA A 88 9.12 1.05 7.13
CA ALA A 88 9.37 1.75 5.87
C ALA A 88 8.48 1.25 4.74
N TRP A 89 8.44 1.97 3.62
CA TRP A 89 7.72 1.52 2.41
C TRP A 89 8.08 0.06 2.06
N PRO A 90 7.10 -0.81 1.74
CA PRO A 90 5.66 -0.54 1.56
C PRO A 90 4.81 -0.60 2.84
N ARG A 91 5.42 -0.74 4.02
CA ARG A 91 4.77 -0.93 5.32
C ARG A 91 3.89 -2.18 5.38
N CYS A 92 4.08 -3.12 4.47
CA CYS A 92 3.35 -4.38 4.39
C CYS A 92 4.26 -5.53 3.93
N CYS A 93 3.74 -6.75 4.08
CA CYS A 93 4.40 -7.99 3.74
C CYS A 93 4.31 -8.34 2.24
N ASN A 94 3.50 -7.62 1.45
CA ASN A 94 3.46 -7.80 -0.01
C ASN A 94 4.88 -7.67 -0.58
N GLY A 95 5.27 -8.63 -1.42
CA GLY A 95 6.60 -8.66 -2.05
C GLY A 95 7.77 -8.86 -1.08
N CYS A 96 7.54 -9.25 0.18
CA CYS A 96 8.61 -9.52 1.13
C CYS A 96 9.37 -10.80 0.72
N GLY A 97 10.62 -10.66 0.26
CA GLY A 97 11.46 -11.80 -0.14
C GLY A 97 11.63 -12.83 0.98
N ARG A 98 11.81 -12.39 2.24
CA ARG A 98 11.87 -13.29 3.41
C ARG A 98 10.56 -14.05 3.61
N TYR A 99 9.41 -13.43 3.40
CA TYR A 99 8.12 -14.10 3.52
C TYR A 99 7.97 -15.17 2.43
N ARG A 100 8.29 -14.84 1.17
CA ARG A 100 8.15 -15.75 0.03
C ARG A 100 9.16 -16.90 0.02
N ALA A 101 10.41 -16.64 0.42
CA ALA A 101 11.49 -17.62 0.32
C ALA A 101 11.51 -18.63 1.48
N ILE A 102 11.32 -18.16 2.72
CA ILE A 102 11.55 -18.99 3.92
C ILE A 102 10.39 -19.01 4.92
N GLY A 103 9.26 -18.35 4.61
CA GLY A 103 8.11 -18.28 5.51
C GLY A 103 8.41 -17.48 6.78
N CYS A 104 8.49 -16.15 6.62
CA CYS A 104 8.85 -15.21 7.69
C CYS A 104 8.15 -15.49 9.04
N LYS A 105 8.95 -15.68 10.10
CA LYS A 105 8.46 -15.97 11.45
C LYS A 105 8.09 -14.72 12.26
N ARG A 106 8.46 -13.52 11.80
CA ARG A 106 8.06 -12.25 12.44
C ARG A 106 6.53 -12.11 12.41
N ARG A 107 5.98 -11.46 13.43
CA ARG A 107 4.54 -11.18 13.58
C ARG A 107 4.35 -9.73 14.04
N PRO A 108 3.27 -9.05 13.61
CA PRO A 108 2.19 -9.55 12.76
C PRO A 108 2.58 -9.66 11.28
N HIS A 109 1.84 -10.48 10.52
CA HIS A 109 1.86 -10.43 9.05
C HIS A 109 0.78 -9.47 8.60
N VAL A 110 1.16 -8.47 7.82
CA VAL A 110 0.30 -7.35 7.46
C VAL A 110 0.31 -7.20 5.95
N PHE A 111 -0.82 -7.30 5.28
CA PHE A 111 -0.90 -7.19 3.81
C PHE A 111 -1.83 -6.07 3.38
N TYR A 112 -1.49 -5.45 2.26
CA TYR A 112 -2.43 -4.66 1.49
C TYR A 112 -3.26 -5.60 0.61
N GLU A 113 -4.58 -5.48 0.69
CA GLU A 113 -5.54 -6.21 -0.13
C GLU A 113 -6.47 -5.22 -0.82
N ALA A 114 -6.45 -5.20 -2.16
CA ALA A 114 -7.24 -4.27 -2.97
C ALA A 114 -8.74 -4.41 -2.72
N ARG A 115 -9.21 -5.66 -2.55
CA ARG A 115 -10.62 -5.95 -2.24
C ARG A 115 -11.05 -5.35 -0.91
N ALA A 116 -10.25 -5.51 0.14
CA ALA A 116 -10.56 -4.96 1.45
C ALA A 116 -10.49 -3.42 1.45
N ALA A 117 -9.52 -2.85 0.75
CA ALA A 117 -9.42 -1.40 0.55
C ALA A 117 -10.66 -0.83 -0.18
N GLN A 118 -11.17 -1.53 -1.21
CA GLN A 118 -12.39 -1.15 -1.90
C GLN A 118 -13.61 -1.21 -0.99
N LEU A 119 -13.78 -2.29 -0.21
CA LEU A 119 -14.89 -2.40 0.75
C LEU A 119 -14.88 -1.27 1.78
N CYS A 120 -13.70 -0.90 2.29
CA CYS A 120 -13.56 0.27 3.18
C CYS A 120 -13.92 1.58 2.48
N ALA A 121 -13.60 1.73 1.19
CA ALA A 121 -13.98 2.91 0.43
C ALA A 121 -15.50 3.00 0.23
N ASP A 122 -16.15 1.88 -0.11
CA ASP A 122 -17.59 1.81 -0.35
C ASP A 122 -18.39 2.00 0.94
N SER A 123 -17.93 1.46 2.07
CA SER A 123 -18.59 1.65 3.36
C SER A 123 -18.65 3.12 3.77
N VAL A 124 -17.57 3.88 3.51
CA VAL A 124 -17.52 5.33 3.77
C VAL A 124 -18.53 6.07 2.90
N LEU A 125 -18.68 5.69 1.62
CA LEU A 125 -19.66 6.29 0.73
C LEU A 125 -21.10 6.05 1.20
N VAL A 126 -21.41 4.84 1.67
CA VAL A 126 -22.73 4.50 2.19
C VAL A 126 -23.03 5.25 3.48
N SER A 127 -22.09 5.32 4.42
CA SER A 127 -22.30 6.05 5.69
C SER A 127 -22.52 7.55 5.46
N SER A 128 -21.81 8.17 4.51
CA SER A 128 -21.98 9.59 4.19
C SER A 128 -23.37 9.92 3.61
N ARG A 129 -24.06 8.95 2.99
CA ARG A 129 -25.38 9.16 2.37
C ARG A 129 -26.56 8.97 3.34
N ARG A 130 -26.31 8.49 4.56
CA ARG A 130 -27.35 8.20 5.57
C ARG A 130 -27.60 9.36 6.55
N GLY A 131 -26.88 10.48 6.40
CA GLY A 131 -26.95 11.64 7.30
C GLY A 131 -27.60 12.88 6.70
N ILE A 132 -28.45 12.72 5.67
CA ILE A 132 -29.34 13.76 5.11
C ILE A 132 -30.77 13.30 5.39
#